data_AF-A0A8H4T9N2-F1
#
_entry.id   AF-A0A8H4T9N2-F1
#
_cell.length_a   1.000
_cell.length_b   1.000
_cell.length_c   1.000
_cell.angle_alpha   90.00
_cell.angle_beta   90.00
_cell.angle_gamma   90.00
#
_symmetry.space_group_name_H-M   'P 1'
#
loop_
_entity.id
_entity.type
_entity.pdbx_description
1 polymer ?
#
loop_
_entity_poly.entity_id
_entity_poly.type
_entity_poly.pdbx_seq_one_letter_code
_entity_poly.pdbx_strand_id
1 'polypeptide(L)'
;MTAAWWNLPDGLEEELRHRRQMLKFFVNKNLIFLVDFSPASLSMVPDTAMIEVEGLLATLQQCPSYQIDKHHTNCGLRVRLEPILSYMRSMLSANVIAITYADWKKRPTDVSWLAQKEHAFNDRDSAPKKFQFTRAIANDQRLRYEGALYVDKMAKAMFMADEWDWTPEG
;
A
#
# COMPACT_ATOMS: atom_id res chain seq x y z
N MET A 1 -30.77 8.35 35.25
CA MET A 1 -31.28 7.18 34.53
C MET A 1 -31.27 7.50 33.04
N THR A 2 -30.16 7.23 32.35
CA THR A 2 -30.01 7.46 30.91
C THR A 2 -30.49 6.22 30.15
N ALA A 3 -31.32 6.43 29.14
CA ALA A 3 -32.14 5.40 28.50
C ALA A 3 -31.30 4.37 27.72
N ALA A 4 -31.40 3.11 28.12
CA ALA A 4 -30.55 1.99 27.68
C ALA A 4 -30.95 1.32 26.35
N TRP A 5 -31.99 1.81 25.67
CA TRP A 5 -32.57 1.12 24.51
C TRP A 5 -31.88 1.42 23.16
N TRP A 6 -30.89 2.31 23.17
CA TRP A 6 -30.05 2.62 22.00
C TRP A 6 -28.61 2.14 22.14
N ASN A 7 -28.22 1.60 23.31
CA ASN A 7 -26.86 1.10 23.51
C ASN A 7 -26.71 -0.15 22.66
N LEU A 8 -26.01 -0.01 21.55
CA LEU A 8 -25.72 -1.12 20.65
C LEU A 8 -24.82 -2.12 21.39
N PRO A 9 -25.19 -3.41 21.43
CA PRO A 9 -24.43 -4.42 22.15
C PRO A 9 -23.04 -4.64 21.55
N ASP A 10 -22.18 -5.31 22.32
CA ASP A 10 -20.92 -5.91 21.86
C ASP A 10 -19.90 -4.94 21.22
N GLY A 11 -19.88 -3.68 21.66
CA GLY A 11 -18.91 -2.68 21.18
C GLY A 11 -19.19 -2.14 19.77
N LEU A 12 -20.37 -2.47 19.20
CA LEU A 12 -20.74 -2.08 17.84
C LEU A 12 -20.87 -0.55 17.68
N GLU A 13 -21.22 0.19 18.73
CA GLU A 13 -21.20 1.66 18.69
C GLU A 13 -19.78 2.20 18.47
N GLU A 14 -18.78 1.62 19.15
CA GLU A 14 -17.38 2.03 18.99
C GLU A 14 -16.84 1.62 17.62
N GLU A 15 -17.28 0.50 17.07
CA GLU A 15 -16.96 0.11 15.69
C GLU A 15 -17.54 1.11 14.67
N LEU A 16 -18.83 1.45 14.79
CA LEU A 16 -19.47 2.44 13.92
C LEU A 16 -18.82 3.82 14.04
N ARG A 17 -18.45 4.22 15.25
CA ARG A 17 -17.72 5.45 15.53
C ARG A 17 -16.36 5.44 14.84
N HIS A 18 -15.61 4.34 14.95
CA HIS A 18 -14.32 4.20 14.28
C HIS A 18 -14.45 4.22 12.76
N ARG A 19 -15.37 3.45 12.17
CA ARG A 19 -15.63 3.45 10.72
C ARG A 19 -15.99 4.85 10.22
N ARG A 20 -16.81 5.60 10.97
CA ARG A 20 -17.13 7.01 10.67
C ARG A 20 -15.88 7.89 10.71
N GLN A 21 -15.03 7.73 11.73
CA GLN A 21 -13.79 8.49 11.85
C GLN A 21 -12.83 8.19 10.68
N MET A 22 -12.75 6.93 10.24
CA MET A 22 -11.96 6.53 9.08
C MET A 22 -12.50 7.17 7.79
N LEU A 23 -13.82 7.14 7.57
CA LEU A 23 -14.43 7.81 6.41
C LEU A 23 -14.13 9.31 6.42
N LYS A 24 -14.32 9.98 7.56
CA LYS A 24 -13.97 11.40 7.71
C LYS A 24 -12.49 11.65 7.41
N PHE A 25 -11.61 10.79 7.89
CA PHE A 25 -10.17 10.90 7.64
C PHE A 25 -9.86 10.81 6.13
N PHE A 26 -10.33 9.77 5.44
CA PHE A 26 -10.04 9.59 4.02
C PHE A 26 -10.69 10.66 3.14
N VAL A 27 -11.90 11.11 3.47
CA VAL A 27 -12.57 12.22 2.77
C VAL A 27 -11.79 13.53 2.98
N ASN A 28 -11.42 13.86 4.21
CA ASN A 28 -10.66 15.09 4.51
C ASN A 28 -9.27 15.11 3.86
N LYS A 29 -8.68 13.94 3.64
CA LYS A 29 -7.39 13.79 2.97
C LYS A 29 -7.51 13.67 1.44
N ASN A 30 -8.72 13.80 0.88
CA ASN A 30 -9.00 13.63 -0.55
C ASN A 30 -8.53 12.27 -1.09
N LEU A 31 -8.70 11.21 -0.30
CA LEU A 31 -8.38 9.83 -0.68
C LEU A 31 -9.62 9.02 -1.03
N ILE A 32 -10.79 9.43 -0.52
CA ILE A 32 -12.09 8.87 -0.88
C ILE A 32 -13.03 10.02 -1.22
N PHE A 33 -13.75 9.88 -2.32
CA PHE A 33 -14.74 10.84 -2.78
C PHE A 33 -16.12 10.18 -2.76
N LEU A 34 -17.09 10.87 -2.16
CA LEU A 34 -18.48 10.42 -2.17
C LEU A 34 -19.17 11.10 -3.36
N VAL A 35 -19.47 10.31 -4.38
CA VAL A 35 -20.12 10.74 -5.62
C VAL A 35 -21.45 10.04 -5.77
N ASP A 36 -22.43 10.71 -6.39
CA ASP A 36 -23.67 10.06 -6.80
C ASP A 36 -23.48 9.31 -8.14
N PHE A 37 -24.53 8.64 -8.62
CA PHE A 37 -24.51 7.86 -9.86
C PHE A 37 -24.75 8.70 -11.13
N SER A 38 -24.75 10.04 -11.03
CA SER A 38 -24.95 10.92 -12.18
C SER A 38 -23.71 10.97 -13.07
N PRO A 39 -23.86 11.08 -14.40
CA PRO A 39 -22.73 11.30 -15.30
C PRO A 39 -21.89 12.54 -14.97
N ALA A 40 -22.50 13.57 -14.38
CA ALA A 40 -21.80 14.79 -13.98
C ALA A 40 -20.75 14.53 -12.87
N SER A 41 -21.00 13.53 -12.02
CA SER A 41 -20.19 13.26 -10.82
C SER A 41 -18.84 12.62 -11.13
N LEU A 42 -18.63 12.09 -12.33
CA LEU A 42 -17.31 11.65 -12.80
C LEU A 42 -16.31 12.82 -12.85
N SER A 43 -16.79 14.04 -13.12
CA SER A 43 -15.93 15.24 -13.16
C SER A 43 -15.60 15.79 -11.77
N MET A 44 -16.26 15.30 -10.72
CA MET A 44 -16.01 15.70 -9.34
C MET A 44 -14.84 14.94 -8.70
N VAL A 45 -14.41 13.83 -9.31
CA VAL A 45 -13.24 13.08 -8.85
C VAL A 45 -11.98 13.78 -9.39
N PRO A 46 -11.09 14.27 -8.52
CA PRO A 46 -9.85 14.92 -8.94
C PRO A 46 -8.98 13.97 -9.76
N ASP A 47 -8.20 14.52 -10.68
CA ASP A 47 -7.16 13.74 -11.35
C ASP A 47 -6.10 13.32 -10.32
N THR A 48 -5.99 12.00 -10.12
CA THR A 48 -5.07 11.39 -9.17
C THR A 48 -3.71 11.07 -9.79
N ALA A 49 -3.51 11.32 -11.09
CA ALA A 49 -2.27 11.04 -11.79
C ALA A 49 -1.06 11.83 -11.27
N MET A 50 -1.29 12.96 -10.61
CA MET A 50 -0.23 13.85 -10.10
C MET A 50 -0.04 13.76 -8.58
N ILE A 51 -0.61 12.74 -7.92
CA ILE A 51 -0.43 12.58 -6.48
C ILE A 51 1.04 12.27 -6.17
N GLU A 52 1.63 13.06 -5.28
CA GLU A 52 2.95 12.80 -4.74
C GLU A 52 2.91 11.53 -3.88
N VAL A 53 3.58 10.47 -4.34
CA VAL A 53 3.56 9.15 -3.70
C VAL A 53 4.05 9.22 -2.25
N GLU A 54 5.10 10.01 -1.96
CA GLU A 54 5.60 10.15 -0.59
C GLU A 54 4.60 10.86 0.34
N GLY A 55 3.93 11.90 -0.18
CA GLY A 55 2.87 12.60 0.54
C GLY A 55 1.66 11.68 0.80
N LEU A 56 1.33 10.82 -0.16
CA LEU A 56 0.29 9.80 -0.01
C LEU A 56 0.66 8.77 1.07
N LEU A 57 1.87 8.20 1.02
CA LEU A 57 2.34 7.24 2.03
C LEU A 57 2.36 7.86 3.43
N ALA A 58 2.86 9.09 3.56
CA ALA A 58 2.86 9.83 4.82
C ALA A 58 1.43 10.10 5.33
N THR A 59 0.50 10.38 4.42
CA THR A 59 -0.91 10.57 4.77
C THR A 59 -1.53 9.26 5.27
N LEU A 60 -1.31 8.14 4.57
CA LEU A 60 -1.85 6.83 4.98
C LEU A 60 -1.28 6.35 6.33
N GLN A 61 -0.04 6.72 6.68
CA GLN A 61 0.54 6.45 8.00
C GLN A 61 -0.18 7.17 9.14
N GLN A 62 -0.88 8.27 8.85
CA GLN A 62 -1.65 9.04 9.85
C GLN A 62 -3.02 8.43 10.16
N CYS A 63 -3.33 7.23 9.65
CA CYS A 63 -4.59 6.56 9.95
C CYS A 63 -4.82 6.45 11.48
N PRO A 64 -6.04 6.79 11.96
CA PRO A 64 -6.40 6.65 13.37
C PRO A 64 -6.17 5.21 13.87
N SER A 65 -5.61 5.08 15.08
CA SER A 65 -5.57 3.80 15.77
C SER A 65 -6.97 3.43 16.27
N TYR A 66 -7.23 2.12 16.33
CA TYR A 66 -8.47 1.56 16.86
C TYR A 66 -8.12 0.38 17.74
N GLN A 67 -8.91 0.19 18.80
CA GLN A 67 -8.94 -1.02 19.62
C GLN A 67 -10.39 -1.19 20.11
N ILE A 68 -11.00 -2.35 19.83
CA ILE A 68 -12.39 -2.67 20.25
C ILE A 68 -12.45 -2.71 21.78
N ASP A 69 -11.48 -3.39 22.40
CA ASP A 69 -11.34 -3.47 23.85
C ASP A 69 -9.87 -3.74 24.24
N LYS A 70 -9.64 -3.87 25.55
CA LYS A 70 -8.33 -4.18 26.16
C LYS A 70 -7.73 -5.52 25.74
N HIS A 71 -8.52 -6.44 25.20
CA HIS A 71 -8.10 -7.77 24.74
C HIS A 71 -7.84 -7.82 23.23
N HIS A 72 -8.38 -6.87 22.47
CA HIS A 72 -8.15 -6.73 21.03
C HIS A 72 -6.98 -5.78 20.73
N THR A 73 -5.81 -6.06 21.31
CA THR A 73 -4.57 -5.40 20.91
C THR A 73 -4.27 -5.73 19.43
N ASN A 74 -3.91 -4.73 18.63
CA ASN A 74 -3.66 -4.83 17.17
C ASN A 74 -4.90 -5.00 16.28
N CYS A 75 -6.11 -4.74 16.76
CA CYS A 75 -7.29 -4.72 15.89
C CYS A 75 -7.46 -3.34 15.21
N GLY A 76 -7.20 -3.24 13.91
CA GLY A 76 -7.44 -1.99 13.20
C GLY A 76 -6.68 -1.89 11.89
N LEU A 77 -7.19 -1.02 11.01
CA LEU A 77 -6.60 -0.83 9.68
C LEU A 77 -5.15 -0.33 9.78
N ARG A 78 -4.88 0.61 10.71
CA ARG A 78 -3.55 1.20 10.89
C ARG A 78 -2.46 0.15 11.10
N VAL A 79 -2.67 -0.79 12.03
CA VAL A 79 -1.68 -1.82 12.38
C VAL A 79 -1.37 -2.75 11.21
N ARG A 80 -2.34 -2.95 10.30
CA ARG A 80 -2.15 -3.73 9.07
C ARG A 80 -1.46 -2.91 7.97
N LEU A 81 -1.82 -1.64 7.83
CA LEU A 81 -1.26 -0.74 6.80
C LEU A 81 0.19 -0.34 7.10
N GLU A 82 0.52 -0.07 8.34
CA GLU A 82 1.84 0.48 8.75
C GLU A 82 3.04 -0.34 8.23
N PRO A 83 3.11 -1.68 8.39
CA PRO A 83 4.21 -2.47 7.84
C PRO A 83 4.22 -2.47 6.30
N ILE A 84 3.06 -2.43 5.66
CA ILE A 84 2.94 -2.37 4.18
C ILE A 84 3.50 -1.04 3.66
N LEU A 85 3.07 0.07 4.26
CA LEU A 85 3.51 1.41 3.87
C LEU A 85 5.00 1.62 4.11
N SER A 86 5.53 1.09 5.22
CA SER A 86 6.96 1.10 5.49
C SER A 86 7.74 0.32 4.42
N TYR A 87 7.26 -0.87 4.05
CA TYR A 87 7.88 -1.69 3.02
C TYR A 87 7.84 -1.01 1.65
N MET A 88 6.69 -0.45 1.26
CA MET A 88 6.55 0.29 0.00
C MET A 88 7.53 1.45 -0.09
N ARG A 89 7.68 2.22 0.99
CA ARG A 89 8.68 3.31 1.05
C ARG A 89 10.10 2.78 0.83
N SER A 90 10.49 1.69 1.51
CA SER A 90 11.80 1.07 1.27
C SER A 90 12.00 0.60 -0.18
N MET A 91 10.96 0.09 -0.84
CA MET A 91 11.04 -0.34 -2.24
C MET A 91 11.12 0.84 -3.21
N LEU A 92 10.44 1.96 -2.92
CA LEU A 92 10.52 3.19 -3.72
C LEU A 92 11.88 3.87 -3.59
N SER A 93 12.55 3.73 -2.45
CA SER A 93 13.93 4.20 -2.24
C SER A 93 14.98 3.26 -2.84
N ALA A 94 14.59 2.14 -3.47
CA ALA A 94 15.54 1.26 -4.13
C ALA A 94 16.16 1.95 -5.35
N ASN A 95 17.46 1.74 -5.56
CA ASN A 95 18.22 2.39 -6.63
C ASN A 95 17.70 2.00 -8.01
N VAL A 96 17.06 0.84 -8.11
CA VAL A 96 16.56 0.29 -9.37
C VAL A 96 15.31 0.98 -9.93
N ILE A 97 14.60 1.76 -9.13
CA ILE A 97 13.37 2.45 -9.54
C ILE A 97 13.68 3.67 -10.41
N ALA A 98 14.68 4.44 -10.02
CA ALA A 98 15.07 5.65 -10.73
C ALA A 98 15.95 5.30 -11.93
N ILE A 99 15.48 5.59 -13.13
CA ILE A 99 16.28 5.45 -14.36
C ILE A 99 16.86 6.82 -14.70
N THR A 100 18.18 6.94 -14.77
CA THR A 100 18.80 8.18 -15.22
C THR A 100 18.51 8.41 -16.71
N TYR A 101 18.34 9.67 -17.11
CA TYR A 101 18.13 10.00 -18.52
C TYR A 101 19.29 9.54 -19.42
N ALA A 102 20.53 9.60 -18.90
CA ALA A 102 21.72 9.16 -19.63
C ALA A 102 21.68 7.65 -19.90
N ASP A 103 21.28 6.85 -18.91
CA ASP A 103 21.16 5.40 -19.06
C ASP A 103 20.01 5.02 -19.99
N TRP A 104 18.85 5.67 -19.85
CA TRP A 104 17.71 5.47 -20.76
C TRP A 104 18.07 5.76 -22.21
N LYS A 105 18.80 6.85 -22.48
CA LYS A 105 19.21 7.22 -23.83
C LYS A 105 20.22 6.23 -24.44
N LYS A 106 21.12 5.68 -23.63
CA LYS A 106 22.19 4.78 -24.13
C LYS A 106 21.72 3.33 -24.27
N ARG A 107 20.96 2.83 -23.31
CA ARG A 107 20.59 1.41 -23.20
C ARG A 107 19.12 1.24 -22.79
N PRO A 108 18.16 1.76 -23.57
CA PRO A 108 16.74 1.73 -23.19
C PRO A 108 16.22 0.31 -23.00
N THR A 109 16.67 -0.65 -23.81
CA THR A 109 16.29 -2.07 -23.72
C THR A 109 16.81 -2.72 -22.43
N ASP A 110 18.04 -2.42 -22.02
CA ASP A 110 18.65 -3.08 -20.87
C ASP A 110 18.10 -2.54 -19.55
N VAL A 111 17.76 -1.25 -19.50
CA VAL A 111 17.22 -0.60 -18.29
C VAL A 111 15.71 -0.72 -18.18
N SER A 112 15.01 -1.00 -19.29
CA SER A 112 13.57 -1.24 -19.29
C SER A 112 13.24 -2.55 -18.58
N TRP A 113 12.39 -2.46 -17.56
CA TRP A 113 11.90 -3.64 -16.86
C TRP A 113 11.00 -4.52 -17.74
N LEU A 114 10.32 -3.94 -18.74
CA LEU A 114 9.48 -4.70 -19.68
C LEU A 114 10.32 -5.65 -20.53
N ALA A 115 11.42 -5.16 -21.10
CA ALA A 115 12.34 -6.00 -21.86
C ALA A 115 12.95 -7.11 -20.99
N GLN A 116 13.32 -6.80 -19.74
CA GLN A 116 13.78 -7.82 -18.77
C GLN A 116 12.70 -8.87 -18.48
N LYS A 117 11.42 -8.46 -18.36
CA LYS A 117 10.28 -9.37 -18.14
C LYS A 117 10.06 -10.29 -19.33
N GLU A 118 10.13 -9.76 -20.55
CA GLU A 118 9.97 -10.50 -21.81
C GLU A 118 11.09 -11.52 -22.01
N HIS A 119 12.34 -11.16 -21.73
CA HIS A 119 13.46 -12.10 -21.74
C HIS A 119 13.27 -13.26 -20.76
N ALA A 120 12.72 -12.98 -19.57
CA ALA A 120 12.45 -14.00 -18.56
C ALA A 120 11.23 -14.90 -18.87
N PHE A 121 10.24 -14.40 -19.63
CA PHE A 121 9.07 -15.19 -20.06
C PHE A 121 9.40 -16.30 -21.05
N ASN A 122 10.52 -16.20 -21.77
CA ASN A 122 11.00 -17.27 -22.66
C ASN A 122 11.55 -18.48 -21.90
N ASP A 123 11.73 -18.36 -20.58
CA ASP A 123 12.13 -19.44 -19.70
C ASP A 123 10.88 -20.17 -19.17
N ARG A 124 10.63 -21.39 -19.67
CA ARG A 124 9.35 -22.13 -19.52
C ARG A 124 9.00 -22.55 -18.08
N ASP A 125 9.91 -22.37 -17.13
CA ASP A 125 9.76 -22.80 -15.73
C ASP A 125 9.41 -21.65 -14.75
N SER A 126 9.11 -20.43 -15.24
CA SER A 126 8.77 -19.31 -14.37
C SER A 126 7.33 -19.42 -13.83
N ALA A 127 7.19 -20.10 -12.68
CA ALA A 127 5.99 -20.15 -11.81
C ALA A 127 5.34 -18.76 -11.57
N PRO A 128 4.04 -18.69 -11.18
CA PRO A 128 3.29 -17.45 -11.20
C PRO A 128 3.92 -16.36 -10.34
N LYS A 129 4.07 -15.16 -10.94
CA LYS A 129 4.71 -13.95 -10.39
C LYS A 129 3.84 -13.29 -9.32
N LYS A 130 3.33 -14.06 -8.36
CA LYS A 130 2.55 -13.55 -7.23
C LYS A 130 3.51 -13.05 -6.16
N PHE A 131 3.53 -11.75 -5.93
CA PHE A 131 4.23 -11.16 -4.78
C PHE A 131 3.44 -11.45 -3.51
N GLN A 132 4.10 -12.00 -2.48
CA GLN A 132 3.51 -12.25 -1.18
C GLN A 132 4.18 -11.40 -0.11
N PHE A 133 3.41 -10.51 0.50
CA PHE A 133 3.84 -9.73 1.64
C PHE A 133 3.75 -10.58 2.90
N THR A 134 4.89 -10.89 3.52
CA THR A 134 4.95 -11.71 4.74
C THR A 134 5.52 -10.90 5.89
N ARG A 135 5.26 -11.34 7.13
CA ARG A 135 5.91 -10.77 8.33
C ARG A 135 7.43 -10.85 8.27
N ALA A 136 7.98 -11.88 7.62
CA ALA A 136 9.42 -12.05 7.46
C ALA A 136 10.00 -10.94 6.56
N ILE A 137 9.33 -10.63 5.44
CA ILE A 137 9.73 -9.56 4.54
C ILE A 137 9.55 -8.19 5.19
N ALA A 138 8.45 -7.97 5.92
CA ALA A 138 8.18 -6.70 6.61
C ALA A 138 9.24 -6.35 7.68
N ASN A 139 9.81 -7.37 8.35
CA ASN A 139 10.79 -7.21 9.42
C ASN A 139 12.23 -7.51 8.98
N ASP A 140 12.49 -7.63 7.67
CA ASP A 140 13.83 -7.92 7.16
C ASP A 140 14.78 -6.78 7.55
N GLN A 141 15.80 -7.10 8.35
CA GLN A 141 16.78 -6.14 8.84
C GLN A 141 17.54 -5.44 7.71
N ARG A 142 17.62 -6.07 6.54
CA ARG A 142 18.32 -5.53 5.35
C ARG A 142 17.62 -4.29 4.79
N LEU A 143 16.32 -4.12 5.04
CA LEU A 143 15.56 -2.94 4.61
C LEU A 143 16.03 -1.65 5.30
N ARG A 144 16.79 -1.75 6.40
CA ARG A 144 17.34 -0.61 7.14
C ARG A 144 18.60 -0.01 6.50
N TYR A 145 19.20 -0.71 5.54
CA TYR A 145 20.44 -0.28 4.89
C TYR A 145 20.14 0.13 3.45
N GLU A 146 20.24 1.43 3.16
CA GLU A 146 20.09 1.95 1.80
C GLU A 146 21.17 1.39 0.87
N GLY A 147 20.79 1.03 -0.36
CA GLY A 147 21.73 0.60 -1.41
C GLY A 147 22.18 -0.86 -1.39
N ALA A 148 21.55 -1.73 -0.58
CA ALA A 148 21.82 -3.16 -0.66
C ALA A 148 21.28 -3.75 -1.98
N LEU A 149 22.14 -4.42 -2.75
CA LEU A 149 21.79 -5.16 -3.99
C LEU A 149 20.56 -6.09 -3.84
N TYR A 150 20.32 -6.57 -2.63
CA TYR A 150 19.17 -7.40 -2.29
C TYR A 150 17.84 -6.63 -2.36
N VAL A 151 17.82 -5.36 -1.93
CA VAL A 151 16.63 -4.49 -1.96
C VAL A 151 16.21 -4.21 -3.40
N ASP A 152 17.16 -4.03 -4.32
CA ASP A 152 16.85 -3.87 -5.75
C ASP A 152 16.15 -5.11 -6.32
N LYS A 153 16.58 -6.31 -5.93
CA LYS A 153 15.92 -7.56 -6.36
C LYS A 153 14.51 -7.66 -5.79
N MET A 154 14.31 -7.30 -4.52
CA MET A 154 12.99 -7.28 -3.88
C MET A 154 12.05 -6.26 -4.52
N ALA A 155 12.57 -5.08 -4.84
CA ALA A 155 11.82 -4.02 -5.48
C ALA A 155 11.35 -4.46 -6.88
N LYS A 156 12.26 -5.01 -7.70
CA LYS A 156 11.87 -5.61 -9.00
C LYS A 156 10.83 -6.72 -8.83
N ALA A 157 11.01 -7.62 -7.87
CA ALA A 157 10.05 -8.70 -7.62
C ALA A 157 8.66 -8.17 -7.23
N MET A 158 8.60 -7.11 -6.42
CA MET A 158 7.34 -6.46 -6.05
C MET A 158 6.70 -5.72 -7.23
N PHE A 159 7.44 -4.90 -7.96
CA PHE A 159 6.86 -4.05 -9.02
C PHE A 159 6.61 -4.78 -10.34
N MET A 160 7.32 -5.88 -10.63
CA MET A 160 7.14 -6.66 -11.86
C MET A 160 6.18 -7.85 -11.69
N ALA A 161 5.65 -8.06 -10.48
CA ALA A 161 4.67 -9.08 -10.15
C ALA A 161 3.40 -8.93 -11.02
N ASP A 162 2.74 -10.06 -11.27
CA ASP A 162 1.44 -10.10 -11.96
C ASP A 162 0.28 -10.03 -10.95
N GLU A 163 0.52 -10.45 -9.71
CA GLU A 163 -0.46 -10.45 -8.62
C GLU A 163 0.21 -10.03 -7.30
N TRP A 164 -0.54 -9.39 -6.40
CA TRP A 164 -0.06 -8.98 -5.08
C TRP A 164 -0.96 -9.54 -3.98
N ASP A 165 -0.32 -10.14 -2.99
CA ASP A 165 -0.93 -10.53 -1.73
C ASP A 165 -0.36 -9.68 -0.62
N TRP A 166 -1.17 -8.77 -0.08
CA TRP A 166 -0.78 -7.89 1.01
C TRP A 166 -1.16 -8.45 2.38
N THR A 167 -1.69 -9.67 2.44
CA THR A 167 -2.09 -10.30 3.70
C THR A 167 -0.89 -10.99 4.35
N PRO A 168 -0.39 -10.52 5.52
CA PRO A 168 0.78 -11.11 6.16
C PRO A 168 0.56 -12.51 6.74
N GLU A 169 -0.72 -12.90 6.86
CA GLU A 169 -1.21 -14.18 7.36
C GLU A 169 -2.13 -14.74 6.27
N GLY A 170 -1.59 -15.60 5.42
CA GLY A 170 -2.38 -16.53 4.61
C GLY A 170 -2.84 -17.72 5.43
#